data_AF-A0A2D5YP28-F1
#
_entry.id   AF-A0A2D5YP28-F1
#
_cell.length_a   1.000
_cell.length_b   1.000
_cell.length_c   1.000
_cell.angle_alpha   90.00
_cell.angle_beta   90.00
_cell.angle_gamma   90.00
#
_symmetry.space_group_name_H-M   'P 1'
#
loop_
_entity.id
_entity.type
_entity.pdbx_description
1 polymer ?
#
loop_
_entity_poly.entity_id
_entity_poly.type
_entity_poly.pdbx_seq_one_letter_code
_entity_poly.pdbx_strand_id
1 'polypeptide(L)'
;MKSLKLICLLIVSPVVLAQFVKPVIPAANQMKCFKKTCKLAGRYACRDSSDERKMFDACSRQQDINCLNNSLKALSSFEADDVYELSRVAKSCQYVDSSAVKESKKYLSSFEYDDLNEVTQINDAHWLSSKDCLSDTYSLVRTFGLDKHEIILLARGCGGTYAKGCLKDLCEVRGRYACDEVDEITSAMKYCVYAPTPQQRREL
;
A
#
# COMPACT_ATOMS: atom_id res chain seq x y z
N MET A 1 -38.64 55.15 10.30
CA MET A 1 -37.43 54.42 10.77
C MET A 1 -37.59 52.95 10.38
N LYS A 2 -36.87 52.49 9.34
CA LYS A 2 -36.92 51.09 8.87
C LYS A 2 -35.65 50.38 9.36
N SER A 3 -35.83 49.39 10.23
CA SER A 3 -34.75 48.60 10.82
C SER A 3 -34.30 47.53 9.83
N LEU A 4 -33.09 47.68 9.29
CA LEU A 4 -32.41 46.63 8.52
C LEU A 4 -31.85 45.60 9.51
N LYS A 5 -32.44 44.41 9.57
CA LYS A 5 -31.85 43.25 10.26
C LYS A 5 -30.94 42.52 9.27
N LEU A 6 -29.64 42.67 9.44
CA LEU A 6 -28.63 41.88 8.74
C LEU A 6 -28.61 40.47 9.37
N ILE A 7 -29.10 39.47 8.65
CA ILE A 7 -28.99 38.07 9.05
C ILE A 7 -27.70 37.53 8.43
N CYS A 8 -26.63 37.45 9.25
CA CYS A 8 -25.43 36.70 8.91
C CYS A 8 -25.77 35.20 8.93
N LEU A 9 -26.09 34.64 7.76
CA LEU A 9 -26.14 33.20 7.56
C LEU A 9 -24.70 32.68 7.52
N LEU A 10 -24.17 32.28 8.68
CA LEU A 10 -22.96 31.46 8.75
C LEU A 10 -23.31 30.08 8.22
N ILE A 11 -22.98 29.82 6.96
CA ILE A 11 -23.01 28.48 6.37
C ILE A 11 -21.83 27.72 6.98
N VAL A 12 -22.08 27.07 8.12
CA VAL A 12 -21.13 26.13 8.72
C VAL A 12 -21.24 24.84 7.92
N SER A 13 -20.54 24.75 6.79
CA SER A 13 -20.38 23.46 6.11
C SER A 13 -19.65 22.52 7.06
N PRO A 14 -20.22 21.35 7.42
CA PRO A 14 -19.49 20.36 8.19
C PRO A 14 -18.31 19.90 7.35
N VAL A 15 -17.09 20.23 7.80
CA VAL A 15 -15.88 19.61 7.28
C VAL A 15 -15.96 18.15 7.72
N VAL A 16 -16.47 17.28 6.85
CA VAL A 16 -16.32 15.84 7.02
C VAL A 16 -14.83 15.59 6.79
N LEU A 17 -14.06 15.64 7.88
CA LEU A 17 -12.67 15.20 7.87
C LEU A 17 -12.71 13.73 7.47
N ALA A 18 -12.26 13.42 6.26
CA ALA A 18 -12.11 12.04 5.89
C ALA A 18 -11.11 11.38 6.86
N GLN A 19 -11.40 10.15 7.23
CA GLN A 19 -10.72 9.43 8.29
C GLN A 19 -10.11 8.15 7.73
N PHE A 20 -9.03 7.69 8.37
CA PHE A 20 -8.47 6.39 8.06
C PHE A 20 -9.50 5.28 8.32
N VAL A 21 -9.74 4.44 7.32
CA VAL A 21 -10.56 3.24 7.37
C VAL A 21 -9.65 2.03 7.39
N LYS A 22 -9.71 1.26 8.47
CA LYS A 22 -8.93 0.02 8.63
C LYS A 22 -9.36 -0.99 7.54
N PRO A 23 -8.40 -1.61 6.82
CA PRO A 23 -8.74 -2.63 5.84
C PRO A 23 -9.30 -3.89 6.50
N VAL A 24 -10.16 -4.59 5.77
CA VAL A 24 -10.68 -5.89 6.20
C VAL A 24 -9.61 -6.96 5.94
N ILE A 25 -9.23 -7.69 6.98
CA ILE A 25 -8.33 -8.84 6.87
C ILE A 25 -9.16 -10.14 6.88
N PRO A 26 -9.23 -10.89 5.78
CA PRO A 26 -9.94 -12.16 5.76
C PRO A 26 -9.27 -13.18 6.68
N ALA A 27 -9.99 -13.69 7.69
CA ALA A 27 -9.46 -14.63 8.68
C ALA A 27 -8.85 -15.90 8.04
N ALA A 28 -9.40 -16.35 6.91
CA ALA A 28 -8.90 -17.52 6.19
C ALA A 28 -7.51 -17.31 5.54
N ASN A 29 -7.09 -16.06 5.29
CA ASN A 29 -5.86 -15.79 4.55
C ASN A 29 -4.60 -16.14 5.34
N GLN A 30 -4.60 -15.98 6.66
CA GLN A 30 -3.45 -16.36 7.50
C GLN A 30 -3.16 -17.86 7.37
N MET A 31 -4.18 -18.71 7.51
CA MET A 31 -4.01 -20.16 7.40
C MET A 31 -3.64 -20.59 5.97
N LYS A 32 -4.17 -19.92 4.94
CA LYS A 32 -3.78 -20.16 3.55
C LYS A 32 -2.31 -19.81 3.30
N CYS A 33 -1.87 -18.67 3.81
CA CYS A 33 -0.47 -18.25 3.76
C CYS A 33 0.41 -19.29 4.44
N PHE A 34 0.12 -19.62 5.70
CA PHE A 34 0.91 -20.56 6.50
C PHE A 34 1.05 -21.92 5.82
N LYS A 35 -0.06 -22.52 5.38
CA LYS A 35 -0.03 -23.81 4.67
C LYS A 35 0.78 -23.75 3.38
N LYS A 36 0.72 -22.63 2.67
CA LYS A 36 1.44 -22.47 1.40
C LYS A 36 2.94 -22.32 1.62
N THR A 37 3.36 -21.43 2.52
CA THR A 37 4.78 -21.20 2.81
C THR A 37 5.42 -22.43 3.43
N CYS A 38 4.79 -23.08 4.41
CA CYS A 38 5.32 -24.31 4.99
C CYS A 38 5.39 -25.48 4.00
N LYS A 39 4.49 -25.55 3.02
CA LYS A 39 4.59 -26.54 1.94
C LYS A 39 5.80 -26.29 1.04
N LEU A 40 6.10 -25.02 0.74
CA LEU A 40 7.20 -24.62 -0.14
C LEU A 40 8.56 -24.78 0.52
N ALA A 41 8.66 -24.44 1.80
CA ALA A 41 9.86 -24.59 2.61
C ALA A 41 10.30 -26.08 2.78
N GLY A 42 9.49 -27.02 2.29
CA GLY A 42 9.85 -28.43 2.20
C GLY A 42 9.46 -29.25 3.42
N ARG A 43 9.86 -30.53 3.40
CA ARG A 43 9.33 -31.53 4.33
C ARG A 43 9.61 -31.22 5.79
N TYR A 44 10.71 -30.54 6.12
CA TYR A 44 11.15 -30.33 7.51
C TYR A 44 10.82 -28.94 8.06
N ALA A 45 10.43 -28.01 7.19
CA ALA A 45 10.07 -26.66 7.60
C ALA A 45 8.74 -26.62 8.36
N CYS A 46 8.61 -25.67 9.29
CA CYS A 46 7.45 -25.50 10.15
C CYS A 46 7.07 -26.76 10.95
N ARG A 47 8.06 -27.56 11.37
CA ARG A 47 7.86 -28.71 12.27
C ARG A 47 8.25 -28.40 13.71
N ASP A 48 9.26 -27.56 13.90
CA ASP A 48 9.59 -27.08 15.23
C ASP A 48 8.73 -25.85 15.57
N SER A 49 8.54 -25.67 16.88
CA SER A 49 7.68 -24.59 17.39
C SER A 49 8.19 -23.18 17.09
N SER A 50 9.47 -23.01 16.77
CA SER A 50 10.05 -21.70 16.46
C SER A 50 9.72 -21.29 15.02
N ASP A 51 9.96 -22.17 14.06
CA ASP A 51 9.65 -21.96 12.65
C ASP A 51 8.15 -21.81 12.41
N GLU A 52 7.35 -22.63 13.10
CA GLU A 52 5.90 -22.53 13.06
C GLU A 52 5.43 -21.15 13.55
N ARG A 53 5.91 -20.69 14.72
CA ARG A 53 5.55 -19.37 15.26
C ARG A 53 5.97 -18.24 14.33
N LYS A 54 7.21 -18.29 13.83
CA LYS A 54 7.75 -17.28 12.90
C LYS A 54 6.89 -17.18 11.64
N MET A 55 6.49 -18.33 11.08
CA MET A 55 5.67 -18.34 9.88
C MET A 55 4.22 -17.91 10.16
N PHE A 56 3.64 -18.28 11.30
CA PHE A 56 2.31 -17.81 11.71
C PHE A 56 2.25 -16.30 11.90
N ASP A 57 3.30 -15.71 12.48
CA ASP A 57 3.45 -14.26 12.64
C ASP A 57 3.60 -13.56 11.27
N ALA A 58 4.51 -14.05 10.43
CA ALA A 58 4.71 -13.53 9.07
C ALA A 58 3.43 -13.59 8.24
N CYS A 59 2.67 -14.67 8.35
CA CYS A 59 1.39 -14.86 7.69
C CYS A 59 0.20 -14.18 8.38
N SER A 60 0.40 -13.42 9.45
CA SER A 60 -0.67 -12.60 10.00
C SER A 60 -1.08 -11.51 8.99
N ARG A 61 -2.28 -10.94 9.15
CA ARG A 61 -2.68 -9.67 8.48
C ARG A 61 -2.60 -9.66 6.95
N GLN A 62 -2.76 -10.83 6.34
CA GLN A 62 -2.77 -11.00 4.90
C GLN A 62 -4.09 -10.47 4.33
N GLN A 63 -4.09 -9.20 3.92
CA GLN A 63 -5.24 -8.55 3.30
C GLN A 63 -5.63 -9.26 2.01
N ASP A 64 -4.64 -9.51 1.14
CA ASP A 64 -4.82 -10.23 -0.10
C ASP A 64 -3.76 -11.32 -0.27
N ILE A 65 -4.20 -12.59 -0.28
CA ILE A 65 -3.32 -13.75 -0.48
C ILE A 65 -2.61 -13.72 -1.85
N ASN A 66 -3.12 -12.93 -2.80
CA ASN A 66 -2.48 -12.79 -4.10
C ASN A 66 -1.19 -11.98 -4.04
N CYS A 67 -0.96 -11.15 -3.02
CA CYS A 67 0.36 -10.54 -2.81
C CYS A 67 1.42 -11.65 -2.71
N LEU A 68 1.23 -12.58 -1.76
CA LEU A 68 2.12 -13.73 -1.58
C LEU A 68 2.24 -14.57 -2.86
N ASN A 69 1.10 -14.87 -3.52
CA ASN A 69 1.12 -15.69 -4.73
C ASN A 69 1.90 -15.04 -5.88
N ASN A 70 1.81 -13.72 -6.02
CA ASN A 70 2.48 -12.99 -7.09
C ASN A 70 3.97 -12.80 -6.78
N SER A 71 4.32 -12.53 -5.53
CA SER A 71 5.71 -12.44 -5.08
C SER A 71 6.45 -13.76 -5.29
N LEU A 72 5.88 -14.89 -4.85
CA LEU A 72 6.50 -16.21 -5.05
C LEU A 72 6.57 -16.66 -6.52
N LYS A 73 5.79 -16.05 -7.41
CA LYS A 73 5.90 -16.28 -8.86
C LYS A 73 6.98 -15.44 -9.53
N ALA A 74 7.33 -14.30 -8.92
CA ALA A 74 8.37 -13.42 -9.42
C ALA A 74 9.76 -13.94 -9.04
N LEU A 75 9.89 -14.53 -7.85
CA LEU A 75 11.13 -15.09 -7.35
C LEU A 75 11.50 -16.40 -8.04
N SER A 76 12.81 -16.62 -8.21
CA SER A 76 13.31 -17.94 -8.58
C SER A 76 13.08 -18.95 -7.46
N SER A 77 13.10 -20.24 -7.78
CA SER A 77 12.90 -21.29 -6.78
C SER A 77 13.97 -21.33 -5.70
N PHE A 78 15.12 -20.67 -5.89
CA PHE A 78 16.24 -20.62 -4.94
C PHE A 78 16.18 -19.43 -3.97
N GLU A 79 15.26 -18.49 -4.18
CA GLU A 79 15.14 -17.27 -3.35
C GLU A 79 13.92 -17.30 -2.41
N ALA A 80 13.21 -18.43 -2.41
CA ALA A 80 12.02 -18.68 -1.61
C ALA A 80 11.90 -20.17 -1.28
N ASP A 81 12.99 -20.81 -0.87
CA ASP A 81 13.02 -22.24 -0.55
C ASP A 81 13.19 -22.55 0.94
N ASP A 82 13.55 -21.56 1.75
CA ASP A 82 13.68 -21.72 3.20
C ASP A 82 12.66 -20.91 4.01
N VAL A 83 12.54 -21.24 5.31
CA VAL A 83 11.61 -20.58 6.24
C VAL A 83 11.94 -19.09 6.41
N TYR A 84 13.22 -18.72 6.38
CA TYR A 84 13.64 -17.33 6.54
C TYR A 84 13.17 -16.48 5.35
N GLU A 85 13.47 -16.88 4.13
CA GLU A 85 13.08 -16.20 2.90
C GLU A 85 11.56 -16.15 2.75
N LEU A 86 10.88 -17.28 2.92
CA LEU A 86 9.42 -17.36 2.82
C LEU A 86 8.73 -16.51 3.88
N SER A 87 9.29 -16.43 5.10
CA SER A 87 8.75 -15.54 6.13
C SER A 87 8.95 -14.06 5.79
N ARG A 88 10.06 -13.69 5.11
CA ARG A 88 10.27 -12.32 4.64
C ARG A 88 9.25 -11.92 3.58
N VAL A 89 9.00 -12.79 2.61
CA VAL A 89 7.98 -12.56 1.57
C VAL A 89 6.58 -12.48 2.17
N ALA A 90 6.22 -13.40 3.06
CA ALA A 90 4.91 -13.39 3.72
C ALA A 90 4.70 -12.12 4.55
N LYS A 91 5.74 -11.70 5.29
CA LYS A 91 5.68 -10.50 6.12
C LYS A 91 5.56 -9.22 5.29
N SER A 92 6.25 -9.12 4.16
CA SER A 92 6.13 -7.94 3.30
C SER A 92 4.74 -7.77 2.69
N CYS A 93 3.95 -8.85 2.59
CA CYS A 93 2.57 -8.83 2.12
C CYS A 93 1.52 -8.46 3.17
N GLN A 94 1.91 -8.15 4.40
CA GLN A 94 0.97 -7.73 5.45
C GLN A 94 0.31 -6.40 5.07
N TYR A 95 -1.02 -6.36 5.07
CA TYR A 95 -1.82 -5.19 4.63
C TYR A 95 -1.58 -4.71 3.20
N VAL A 96 -1.05 -5.59 2.34
CA VAL A 96 -0.82 -5.25 0.94
C VAL A 96 -2.00 -5.74 0.10
N ASP A 97 -2.58 -4.82 -0.67
CA ASP A 97 -3.49 -5.14 -1.77
C ASP A 97 -2.67 -5.46 -3.02
N SER A 98 -2.81 -6.68 -3.55
CA SER A 98 -2.03 -7.10 -4.72
C SER A 98 -2.35 -6.29 -5.97
N SER A 99 -3.53 -5.66 -6.02
CA SER A 99 -3.92 -4.79 -7.12
C SER A 99 -3.18 -3.45 -7.11
N ALA A 100 -2.78 -2.96 -5.93
CA ALA A 100 -1.93 -1.78 -5.78
C ALA A 100 -0.51 -2.07 -6.27
N VAL A 101 0.08 -3.19 -5.85
CA VAL A 101 1.40 -3.63 -6.36
C VAL A 101 1.37 -3.81 -7.88
N LYS A 102 0.31 -4.42 -8.41
CA LYS A 102 0.13 -4.61 -9.85
C LYS A 102 0.07 -3.28 -10.62
N GLU A 103 -0.46 -2.22 -10.01
CA GLU A 103 -0.52 -0.89 -10.62
C GLU A 103 0.91 -0.33 -10.80
N SER A 104 1.73 -0.38 -9.75
CA SER A 104 3.12 0.06 -9.76
C SER A 104 4.00 -0.76 -10.70
N LYS A 105 3.77 -2.08 -10.77
CA LYS A 105 4.49 -2.97 -11.69
C LYS A 105 4.31 -2.64 -13.17
N LYS A 106 3.34 -1.80 -13.56
CA LYS A 106 3.23 -1.33 -14.95
C LYS A 106 4.38 -0.40 -15.35
N TYR A 107 5.08 0.17 -14.37
CA TYR A 107 6.14 1.14 -14.54
C TYR A 107 7.52 0.57 -14.16
N LEU A 108 7.57 -0.62 -13.56
CA LEU A 108 8.81 -1.33 -13.27
C LEU A 108 9.20 -2.22 -14.44
N SER A 109 10.49 -2.31 -14.72
CA SER A 109 11.03 -3.38 -15.55
C SER A 109 10.93 -4.73 -14.83
N SER A 110 11.07 -5.84 -15.57
CA SER A 110 11.07 -7.18 -14.96
C SER A 110 12.23 -7.39 -13.99
N PHE A 111 13.36 -6.70 -14.20
CA PHE A 111 14.58 -6.76 -13.39
C PHE A 111 14.54 -5.89 -12.13
N GLU A 112 13.40 -5.22 -11.88
CA GLU A 112 13.18 -4.40 -10.68
C GLU A 112 12.15 -5.04 -9.73
N TYR A 113 11.74 -6.27 -10.06
CA TYR A 113 10.84 -7.13 -9.29
C TYR A 113 11.09 -8.60 -9.66
N ASP A 114 12.33 -9.09 -9.53
CA ASP A 114 12.65 -10.50 -9.74
C ASP A 114 13.48 -11.14 -8.62
N ASP A 115 14.11 -10.35 -7.74
CA ASP A 115 14.82 -10.85 -6.56
C ASP A 115 14.10 -10.63 -5.22
N LEU A 116 14.52 -11.37 -4.19
CA LEU A 116 13.90 -11.33 -2.85
C LEU A 116 13.87 -9.93 -2.23
N ASN A 117 14.95 -9.16 -2.36
CA ASN A 117 15.04 -7.83 -1.77
C ASN A 117 14.15 -6.84 -2.51
N GLU A 118 14.10 -6.90 -3.83
CA GLU A 118 13.24 -6.05 -4.65
C GLU A 118 11.76 -6.34 -4.41
N VAL A 119 11.39 -7.61 -4.43
CA VAL A 119 10.01 -8.05 -4.16
C VAL A 119 9.57 -7.59 -2.77
N THR A 120 10.39 -7.80 -1.75
CA THR A 120 10.06 -7.38 -0.38
C THR A 120 10.02 -5.86 -0.24
N GLN A 121 10.97 -5.13 -0.82
CA GLN A 121 11.01 -3.66 -0.80
C GLN A 121 9.77 -3.06 -1.46
N ILE A 122 9.35 -3.59 -2.61
CA ILE A 122 8.16 -3.12 -3.32
C ILE A 122 6.91 -3.45 -2.53
N ASN A 123 6.75 -4.67 -2.00
CA ASN A 123 5.59 -5.01 -1.17
C ASN A 123 5.51 -4.12 0.09
N ASP A 124 6.63 -3.91 0.78
CA ASP A 124 6.70 -3.05 1.97
C ASP A 124 6.31 -1.59 1.66
N ALA A 125 6.69 -1.09 0.47
CA ALA A 125 6.27 0.23 0.01
C ALA A 125 4.75 0.34 -0.23
N HIS A 126 4.08 -0.80 -0.44
CA HIS A 126 2.64 -0.89 -0.69
C HIS A 126 1.80 -1.18 0.56
N TRP A 127 2.39 -1.07 1.75
CA TRP A 127 1.68 -1.22 3.01
C TRP A 127 0.52 -0.21 3.11
N LEU A 128 -0.72 -0.72 3.13
CA LEU A 128 -1.98 0.06 3.09
C LEU A 128 -2.16 0.95 1.86
N SER A 129 -1.38 0.73 0.79
CA SER A 129 -1.46 1.60 -0.38
C SER A 129 -2.74 1.38 -1.16
N SER A 130 -3.42 2.46 -1.51
CA SER A 130 -4.63 2.42 -2.34
C SER A 130 -4.28 2.34 -3.83
N LYS A 131 -4.84 1.37 -4.55
CA LYS A 131 -4.74 1.29 -6.01
C LYS A 131 -5.28 2.55 -6.69
N ASP A 132 -6.40 3.10 -6.22
CA ASP A 132 -7.00 4.31 -6.80
C ASP A 132 -6.07 5.53 -6.62
N CYS A 133 -5.39 5.63 -5.47
CA CYS A 133 -4.37 6.65 -5.26
C CYS A 133 -3.21 6.51 -6.25
N LEU A 134 -2.66 5.29 -6.37
CA LEU A 134 -1.57 5.01 -7.31
C LEU A 134 -1.97 5.32 -8.76
N SER A 135 -3.18 4.95 -9.17
CA SER A 135 -3.69 5.22 -10.51
C SER A 135 -3.79 6.72 -10.79
N ASP A 136 -4.31 7.51 -9.85
CA ASP A 136 -4.41 8.97 -10.00
C ASP A 136 -3.00 9.59 -10.04
N THR A 137 -2.13 9.21 -9.11
CA THR A 137 -0.73 9.66 -9.04
C THR A 137 0.01 9.36 -10.35
N TYR A 138 0.01 8.12 -10.83
CA TYR A 138 0.73 7.74 -12.05
C TYR A 138 0.12 8.36 -13.31
N SER A 139 -1.15 8.76 -13.28
CA SER A 139 -1.73 9.51 -14.40
C SER A 139 -1.18 10.93 -14.52
N LEU A 140 -0.75 11.53 -13.40
CA LEU A 140 -0.12 12.85 -13.35
C LEU A 140 1.36 12.80 -13.78
N VAL A 141 2.09 11.72 -13.46
CA VAL A 141 3.53 11.61 -13.77
C VAL A 141 3.83 11.18 -15.21
N ARG A 142 2.83 10.91 -16.06
CA ARG A 142 3.04 10.33 -17.42
C ARG A 142 3.98 11.12 -18.34
N THR A 143 4.36 12.34 -17.97
CA THR A 143 5.32 13.21 -18.66
C THR A 143 6.79 12.81 -18.47
N PHE A 144 7.16 12.08 -17.40
CA PHE A 144 8.54 11.70 -17.12
C PHE A 144 8.63 10.21 -16.76
N GLY A 145 9.66 9.51 -17.26
CA GLY A 145 9.86 8.09 -16.93
C GLY A 145 10.08 7.93 -15.44
N LEU A 146 9.34 7.03 -14.80
CA LEU A 146 9.49 6.73 -13.37
C LEU A 146 10.57 5.70 -13.16
N ASP A 147 11.49 5.96 -12.22
CA ASP A 147 12.39 4.93 -11.71
C ASP A 147 11.80 4.16 -10.50
N LYS A 148 12.45 3.06 -10.11
CA LYS A 148 12.04 2.26 -8.94
C LYS A 148 11.95 3.07 -7.64
N HIS A 149 12.83 4.06 -7.43
CA HIS A 149 12.83 4.87 -6.22
C HIS A 149 11.60 5.76 -6.15
N GLU A 150 11.25 6.42 -7.25
CA GLU A 150 10.06 7.25 -7.37
C GLU A 150 8.79 6.43 -7.19
N ILE A 151 8.73 5.23 -7.77
CA ILE A 151 7.61 4.29 -7.58
C ILE A 151 7.42 3.95 -6.09
N ILE A 152 8.51 3.70 -5.36
CA ILE A 152 8.48 3.43 -3.92
C ILE A 152 7.98 4.65 -3.13
N LEU A 153 8.44 5.85 -3.47
CA LEU A 153 8.00 7.09 -2.81
C LEU A 153 6.50 7.31 -3.01
N LEU A 154 6.02 7.13 -4.23
CA LEU A 154 4.62 7.29 -4.59
C LEU A 154 3.73 6.23 -3.90
N ALA A 155 4.16 4.98 -3.89
CA ALA A 155 3.44 3.91 -3.20
C ALA A 155 3.30 4.17 -1.70
N ARG A 156 4.37 4.62 -1.03
CA ARG A 156 4.34 5.00 0.38
C ARG A 156 3.42 6.18 0.65
N GLY A 157 3.42 7.18 -0.24
CA GLY A 157 2.52 8.33 -0.16
C GLY A 157 1.05 7.94 -0.22
N CYS A 158 0.73 6.85 -0.91
CA CYS A 158 -0.61 6.29 -1.03
C CYS A 158 -1.05 5.39 0.14
N GLY A 159 -0.24 5.24 1.20
CA GLY A 159 -0.53 4.40 2.36
C GLY A 159 -1.61 4.97 3.29
N GLY A 160 -2.85 4.53 3.13
CA GLY A 160 -3.99 4.98 3.94
C GLY A 160 -5.31 5.03 3.17
N THR A 161 -6.26 5.82 3.68
CA THR A 161 -7.53 6.05 2.99
C THR A 161 -7.40 7.22 2.04
N TYR A 162 -7.57 6.97 0.74
CA TYR A 162 -7.46 7.98 -0.29
C TYR A 162 -8.81 8.66 -0.57
N ALA A 163 -8.86 9.99 -0.51
CA ALA A 163 -9.98 10.78 -1.00
C ALA A 163 -9.93 10.88 -2.53
N LYS A 164 -10.67 10.00 -3.20
CA LYS A 164 -10.72 9.93 -4.66
C LYS A 164 -10.99 11.29 -5.31
N GLY A 165 -10.20 11.65 -6.32
CA GLY A 165 -10.29 12.93 -7.02
C GLY A 165 -9.64 14.11 -6.30
N CYS A 166 -9.15 13.94 -5.07
CA CYS A 166 -8.46 15.00 -4.33
C CYS A 166 -7.17 15.44 -5.01
N LEU A 167 -6.33 14.51 -5.50
CA LEU A 167 -5.09 14.88 -6.19
C LEU A 167 -5.41 15.68 -7.45
N LYS A 168 -6.38 15.23 -8.24
CA LYS A 168 -6.84 15.95 -9.43
C LYS A 168 -7.33 17.37 -9.09
N ASP A 169 -8.10 17.54 -8.01
CA ASP A 169 -8.56 18.86 -7.57
C ASP A 169 -7.40 19.78 -7.15
N LEU A 170 -6.40 19.25 -6.43
CA LEU A 170 -5.25 20.03 -5.99
C LEU A 170 -4.29 20.40 -7.12
N CYS A 171 -4.05 19.48 -8.05
CA CYS A 171 -3.10 19.63 -9.15
C CYS A 171 -3.70 20.38 -10.35
N GLU A 172 -4.88 19.97 -10.82
CA GLU A 172 -5.43 20.48 -12.09
C GLU A 172 -6.46 21.61 -11.89
N VAL A 173 -7.33 21.50 -10.87
CA VAL A 173 -8.47 22.41 -10.72
C VAL A 173 -8.10 23.67 -9.94
N ARG A 174 -7.47 23.48 -8.79
CA ARG A 174 -7.06 24.60 -7.92
C ARG A 174 -5.67 25.12 -8.23
N GLY A 175 -4.87 24.35 -8.97
CA GLY A 175 -3.48 24.69 -9.31
C GLY A 175 -2.63 25.01 -8.08
N ARG A 176 -2.86 24.33 -6.96
CA ARG A 176 -2.07 24.55 -5.72
C ARG A 176 -0.68 23.93 -5.81
N TYR A 177 -0.52 22.97 -6.71
CA TYR A 177 0.71 22.25 -7.04
C TYR A 177 0.75 22.12 -8.56
N ALA A 178 1.93 22.15 -9.18
CA ALA A 178 2.06 21.87 -10.61
C ALA A 178 1.92 20.37 -10.87
N CYS A 179 2.33 19.54 -9.90
CA CYS A 179 2.28 18.08 -9.93
C CYS A 179 2.96 17.49 -11.16
N ASP A 180 4.02 18.15 -11.61
CA ASP A 180 4.91 17.73 -12.68
C ASP A 180 6.14 16.97 -12.15
N GLU A 181 6.44 17.07 -10.85
CA GLU A 181 7.50 16.33 -10.15
C GLU A 181 6.95 15.44 -9.02
N VAL A 182 7.68 14.35 -8.71
CA VAL A 182 7.31 13.39 -7.65
C VAL A 182 7.21 14.06 -6.27
N ASP A 183 8.10 15.00 -5.96
CA ASP A 183 8.09 15.72 -4.68
C ASP A 183 6.85 16.62 -4.51
N GLU A 184 6.35 17.19 -5.60
CA GLU A 184 5.11 17.96 -5.57
C GLU A 184 3.89 17.06 -5.35
N ILE A 185 3.84 15.93 -6.05
CA ILE A 185 2.74 14.97 -5.92
C ILE A 185 2.74 14.36 -4.51
N THR A 186 3.89 14.00 -3.97
CA THR A 186 3.98 13.52 -2.58
C THR A 186 3.60 14.57 -1.55
N SER A 187 3.85 15.85 -1.85
CA SER A 187 3.37 16.96 -1.03
C SER A 187 1.85 17.12 -1.10
N ALA A 188 1.25 17.00 -2.29
CA ALA A 188 -0.21 17.02 -2.46
C ALA A 188 -0.89 15.82 -1.79
N MET A 189 -0.29 14.62 -1.84
CA MET A 189 -0.83 13.40 -1.22
C MET A 189 -1.06 13.53 0.28
N LYS A 190 -0.27 14.34 1.00
CA LYS A 190 -0.46 14.59 2.44
C LYS A 190 -1.83 15.15 2.80
N TYR A 191 -2.52 15.78 1.84
CA TYR A 191 -3.87 16.31 2.00
C TYR A 191 -4.96 15.38 1.48
N CYS A 192 -4.58 14.38 0.69
CA CYS A 192 -5.51 13.48 0.01
C CYS A 192 -5.54 12.07 0.60
N VAL A 193 -4.50 11.68 1.34
CA VAL A 193 -4.35 10.35 1.93
C VAL A 193 -4.37 10.46 3.45
N TYR A 194 -5.36 9.84 4.06
CA TYR A 194 -5.52 9.76 5.51
C TYR A 194 -4.81 8.52 6.02
N ALA A 195 -3.53 8.67 6.36
CA ALA A 195 -2.71 7.61 6.93
C ALA A 195 -3.17 7.26 8.37
N PRO A 196 -2.97 6.00 8.83
CA PRO A 196 -3.30 5.62 10.19
C PRO A 196 -2.46 6.41 11.21
N THR A 197 -3.12 6.93 12.23
CA THR A 197 -2.48 7.54 13.40
C THR A 197 -1.62 6.53 14.16
N PRO A 198 -0.68 6.96 15.01
CA PRO A 198 0.12 6.04 15.83
C PRO A 198 -0.71 5.09 16.69
N GLN A 199 -1.88 5.53 17.17
CA GLN A 199 -2.80 4.69 17.93
C GLN A 199 -3.44 3.62 17.03
N GLN A 200 -3.99 4.02 15.88
CA GLN A 200 -4.56 3.09 14.90
C GLN A 200 -3.52 2.07 14.41
N ARG A 201 -2.26 2.46 14.24
CA ARG A 201 -1.16 1.54 13.88
C ARG A 201 -0.91 0.45 14.92
N ARG A 202 -1.13 0.72 16.21
CA ARG A 202 -1.01 -0.29 17.28
C ARG A 202 -2.17 -1.27 17.29
N GLU A 203 -3.32 -0.84 16.76
CA GLU A 203 -4.54 -1.65 16.64
C GLU A 203 -4.57 -2.50 15.36
N LEU A 204 -3.60 -2.29 14.46
CA LEU A 204 -3.36 -3.13 13.29
C LEU A 204 -2.65 -4.42 13.73
#